data_AF-A0A812A277-F1
#
_entry.id   AF-A0A812A277-F1
#
_cell.length_a   1.000
_cell.length_b   1.000
_cell.length_c   1.000
_cell.angle_alpha   90.00
_cell.angle_beta   90.00
_cell.angle_gamma   90.00
#
_symmetry.space_group_name_H-M   'P 1'
#
loop_
_entity.id
_entity.type
_entity.pdbx_description
1 polymer ?
#
loop_
_entity_poly.entity_id
_entity_poly.type
_entity_poly.pdbx_seq_one_letter_code
_entity_poly.pdbx_strand_id
1 'polypeptide(L)'
;MKKLNIDPSIIEEIFISHSHWDHTGGLSDFLAVNPVKVYVPASYSKPDGARDVVKVKEPLRIHENIFSTGELGGIEQSLVVKTELGIVVIAGCSHPGVGGNPKSGIAFWKGLCTYRRAARIQRV
;
A
#
# COMPACT_ATOMS: atom_id res chain seq x y z
N MET A 1 -0.59 -19.63 7.96
CA MET A 1 0.87 -19.35 8.12
C MET A 1 1.68 -20.56 8.60
N LYS A 2 1.10 -21.48 9.40
CA LYS A 2 1.74 -22.73 9.86
C LYS A 2 2.52 -23.54 8.80
N LYS A 3 1.98 -23.70 7.59
CA LYS A 3 2.68 -24.43 6.49
C LYS A 3 3.98 -23.76 6.04
N LEU A 4 4.08 -22.44 6.17
CA LEU A 4 5.27 -21.65 5.83
C LEU A 4 6.18 -21.44 7.05
N ASN A 5 5.83 -22.01 8.21
CA ASN A 5 6.51 -21.79 9.49
C ASN A 5 6.68 -20.29 9.85
N ILE A 6 5.69 -19.48 9.49
CA ILE A 6 5.63 -18.06 9.85
C ILE A 6 4.72 -17.92 11.07
N ASP A 7 5.25 -17.30 12.13
CA ASP A 7 4.47 -16.89 13.29
C ASP A 7 3.69 -15.60 12.93
N PRO A 8 2.35 -15.58 13.02
CA PRO A 8 1.57 -14.37 12.74
C PRO A 8 1.92 -13.17 13.64
N SER A 9 2.49 -13.41 14.83
CA SER A 9 2.83 -12.35 15.80
C SER A 9 3.93 -11.41 15.31
N ILE A 10 4.79 -11.86 14.39
CA ILE A 10 5.92 -11.06 13.86
C ILE A 10 5.50 -10.05 12.80
N ILE A 11 4.27 -10.16 12.28
CA ILE A 11 3.75 -9.22 11.29
C ILE A 11 3.33 -7.96 12.03
N GLU A 12 3.88 -6.81 11.63
CA GLU A 12 3.65 -5.54 12.33
C GLU A 12 2.57 -4.67 11.68
N GLU A 13 2.35 -4.85 10.38
CA GLU A 13 1.48 -4.02 9.55
C GLU A 13 0.83 -4.83 8.42
N ILE A 14 -0.39 -4.46 8.06
CA ILE A 14 -1.15 -5.07 6.96
C ILE A 14 -1.51 -4.00 5.94
N PHE A 15 -1.41 -4.35 4.66
CA PHE A 15 -1.84 -3.52 3.55
C PHE A 15 -2.97 -4.21 2.78
N ILE A 16 -4.10 -3.51 2.59
CA ILE A 16 -5.26 -4.00 1.86
C ILE A 16 -5.43 -3.20 0.58
N SER A 17 -5.56 -3.90 -0.56
CA SER A 17 -5.73 -3.28 -1.88
C SER A 17 -7.13 -2.70 -2.09
N HIS A 18 -8.19 -3.45 -1.80
CA HIS A 18 -9.59 -3.01 -1.90
C HIS A 18 -10.52 -3.84 -0.99
N SER A 19 -11.80 -3.46 -0.93
CA SER A 19 -12.77 -3.93 0.07
C SER A 19 -13.55 -5.20 -0.29
N HIS A 20 -13.18 -5.93 -1.35
CA HIS A 20 -13.87 -7.17 -1.67
C HIS A 20 -13.55 -8.28 -0.65
N TRP A 21 -14.50 -9.18 -0.47
CA TRP A 21 -14.43 -10.22 0.56
C TRP A 21 -13.32 -11.25 0.27
N ASP A 22 -13.05 -11.56 -0.98
CA ASP A 22 -11.94 -12.43 -1.40
C ASP A 22 -10.55 -11.83 -1.09
N HIS A 23 -10.49 -10.55 -0.71
CA HIS A 23 -9.28 -9.86 -0.24
C HIS A 23 -9.27 -9.59 1.27
N THR A 24 -10.44 -9.53 1.91
CA THR A 24 -10.59 -9.11 3.31
C THR A 24 -11.16 -10.19 4.23
N GLY A 25 -11.60 -11.33 3.69
CA GLY A 25 -12.34 -12.36 4.42
C GLY A 25 -11.56 -13.03 5.55
N GLY A 26 -10.22 -13.03 5.48
CA GLY A 26 -9.37 -13.53 6.57
C GLY A 26 -8.83 -12.45 7.52
N LEU A 27 -9.16 -11.18 7.29
CA LEU A 27 -8.57 -10.06 8.03
C LEU A 27 -9.03 -10.03 9.49
N SER A 28 -10.32 -10.24 9.75
CA SER A 28 -10.86 -10.26 11.12
C SER A 28 -10.23 -11.36 11.97
N ASP A 29 -10.08 -12.55 11.39
CA ASP A 29 -9.50 -13.70 12.08
C ASP A 29 -8.02 -13.48 12.38
N PHE A 30 -7.29 -12.85 11.46
CA PHE A 30 -5.91 -12.47 11.68
C PHE A 30 -5.79 -11.42 12.81
N LEU A 31 -6.61 -10.38 12.77
CA LEU A 31 -6.56 -9.29 13.76
C LEU A 31 -6.99 -9.74 15.16
N ALA A 32 -7.82 -10.77 15.27
CA ALA A 32 -8.13 -11.41 16.55
C ALA A 32 -6.91 -12.10 17.19
N VAL A 33 -5.95 -12.54 16.37
CA VAL A 33 -4.69 -13.14 16.82
C VAL A 33 -3.61 -12.08 17.05
N ASN A 34 -3.50 -11.11 16.15
CA ASN A 34 -2.48 -10.06 16.23
C ASN A 34 -3.05 -8.68 15.80
N PRO A 35 -3.46 -7.83 16.77
CA PRO A 35 -3.96 -6.49 16.51
C PRO A 35 -2.84 -5.56 16.03
N VAL A 36 -2.83 -5.24 14.74
CA VAL A 36 -1.76 -4.46 14.10
C VAL A 36 -2.31 -3.24 13.35
N LYS A 37 -1.39 -2.41 12.84
CA LYS A 37 -1.73 -1.29 11.98
C LYS A 37 -2.18 -1.79 10.60
N VAL A 38 -3.28 -1.27 10.09
CA VAL A 38 -3.82 -1.64 8.77
C VAL A 38 -3.95 -0.42 7.87
N TYR A 39 -3.39 -0.51 6.67
CA TYR A 39 -3.55 0.46 5.59
C TYR A 39 -4.67 0.00 4.67
N VAL A 40 -5.69 0.85 4.52
CA VAL A 40 -6.89 0.56 3.73
C VAL A 40 -7.21 1.71 2.78
N PRO A 41 -7.87 1.46 1.63
CA PRO A 41 -8.36 2.55 0.80
C PRO A 41 -9.37 3.41 1.57
N ALA A 42 -9.51 4.68 1.20
CA ALA A 42 -10.43 5.59 1.87
C ALA A 42 -11.89 5.11 1.84
N SER A 43 -12.30 4.48 0.73
CA SER A 43 -13.61 3.86 0.48
C SER A 43 -13.89 2.62 1.33
N TYR A 44 -12.85 1.96 1.88
CA TYR A 44 -13.05 0.78 2.72
C TYR A 44 -13.53 1.20 4.12
N SER A 45 -14.52 0.47 4.65
CA SER A 45 -14.93 0.57 6.05
C SER A 45 -13.76 0.23 6.97
N LYS A 46 -13.74 0.84 8.15
CA LYS A 46 -12.71 0.56 9.15
C LYS A 46 -12.82 -0.92 9.57
N PRO A 47 -11.76 -1.74 9.46
CA PRO A 47 -11.78 -3.10 9.97
C PRO A 47 -11.81 -3.08 11.50
N ASP A 48 -12.62 -3.94 12.09
CA ASP A 48 -12.66 -4.17 13.53
C ASP A 48 -11.43 -4.96 14.00
N GLY A 49 -11.03 -4.77 15.26
CA GLY A 49 -9.89 -5.47 15.86
C GLY A 49 -8.50 -4.95 15.44
N ALA A 50 -8.40 -4.03 14.49
CA ALA A 50 -7.14 -3.37 14.15
C ALA A 50 -6.70 -2.43 15.28
N ARG A 51 -5.39 -2.44 15.59
CA ARG A 51 -4.80 -1.51 16.56
C ARG A 51 -4.90 -0.08 16.07
N ASP A 52 -4.51 0.13 14.81
CA ASP A 52 -4.53 1.42 14.12
C ASP A 52 -5.04 1.22 12.70
N VAL A 53 -5.78 2.19 12.16
CA VAL A 53 -6.26 2.14 10.77
C VAL A 53 -5.88 3.43 10.07
N VAL A 54 -5.11 3.29 9.00
CA VAL A 54 -4.72 4.38 8.11
C VAL A 54 -5.55 4.30 6.84
N LYS A 55 -6.47 5.24 6.68
CA LYS A 55 -7.23 5.41 5.43
C LYS A 55 -6.39 6.16 4.40
N VAL A 56 -6.11 5.50 3.29
CA VAL A 56 -5.26 6.03 2.22
C VAL A 56 -6.16 6.53 1.09
N LYS A 57 -6.23 7.85 0.95
CA LYS A 57 -6.92 8.51 -0.17
C LYS A 57 -5.94 8.95 -1.25
N GLU A 58 -4.93 9.69 -0.82
CA GLU A 58 -3.87 10.21 -1.69
C GLU A 58 -2.61 9.34 -1.62
N PRO A 59 -1.69 9.45 -2.58
CA PRO A 59 -0.40 8.78 -2.53
C PRO A 59 0.31 9.01 -1.19
N LEU A 60 0.79 7.93 -0.59
CA LEU A 60 1.34 7.93 0.77
C LEU A 60 2.63 7.13 0.80
N ARG A 61 3.69 7.70 1.40
CA ARG A 61 4.87 6.92 1.77
C ARG A 61 4.57 6.15 3.05
N ILE A 62 4.67 4.83 2.99
CA ILE A 62 4.44 3.93 4.12
C ILE A 62 5.76 3.78 4.90
N HIS A 63 6.83 3.39 4.21
CA HIS A 63 8.19 3.25 4.76
C HIS A 63 9.23 3.83 3.81
N GLU A 64 10.51 3.69 4.15
CA GLU A 64 11.56 3.84 3.13
C GLU A 64 11.34 2.86 1.99
N ASN A 65 11.34 3.39 0.76
CA ASN A 65 11.13 2.64 -0.47
C ASN A 65 9.77 1.93 -0.62
N ILE A 66 8.84 2.05 0.32
CA ILE A 66 7.49 1.46 0.25
C ILE A 66 6.44 2.56 0.25
N PHE A 67 5.55 2.53 -0.74
CA PHE A 67 4.56 3.56 -0.99
C PHE A 67 3.21 2.95 -1.34
N SER A 68 2.14 3.70 -1.11
CA SER A 68 0.83 3.45 -1.72
C SER A 68 0.61 4.44 -2.86
N THR A 69 -0.07 4.00 -3.91
CA THR A 69 -0.56 4.88 -4.99
C THR A 69 -1.63 5.87 -4.52
N GLY A 70 -2.17 5.70 -3.32
CA GLY A 70 -3.46 6.28 -2.98
C GLY A 70 -4.59 5.45 -3.57
N GLU A 71 -5.81 5.82 -3.21
CA GLU A 71 -7.01 5.22 -3.76
C GLU A 71 -7.22 5.68 -5.21
N LEU A 72 -7.25 4.72 -6.10
CA LEU A 72 -7.46 4.89 -7.53
C LEU A 72 -8.92 4.52 -7.84
N GLY A 73 -9.59 5.38 -8.60
CA GLY A 73 -10.98 5.16 -9.03
C GLY A 73 -11.98 5.07 -7.88
N GLY A 74 -11.62 5.47 -6.66
CA GLY A 74 -12.49 5.36 -5.49
C GLY A 74 -12.69 3.93 -4.99
N ILE A 75 -11.82 2.99 -5.36
CA ILE A 75 -12.02 1.55 -5.09
C ILE A 75 -10.75 0.82 -4.64
N GLU A 76 -9.59 1.11 -5.24
CA GLU A 76 -8.40 0.26 -5.06
C GLU A 76 -7.12 1.08 -4.91
N GLN A 77 -6.21 0.62 -4.06
CA GLN A 77 -4.83 1.11 -3.99
C GLN A 77 -3.84 0.00 -4.34
N SER A 78 -2.68 0.39 -4.87
CA SER A 78 -1.57 -0.52 -5.16
C SER A 78 -0.38 -0.23 -4.26
N LEU A 79 0.33 -1.29 -3.89
CA LEU A 79 1.60 -1.17 -3.18
C LEU A 79 2.72 -0.93 -4.19
N VAL A 80 3.59 0.02 -3.90
CA VAL A 80 4.73 0.33 -4.74
C VAL A 80 6.01 0.19 -3.96
N VAL A 81 6.92 -0.62 -4.49
CA VAL A 81 8.22 -0.90 -3.91
C VAL A 81 9.30 -0.34 -4.84
N LYS A 82 10.09 0.58 -4.31
CA LYS A 82 11.26 1.11 -5.00
C LYS A 82 12.45 0.21 -4.70
N THR A 83 12.99 -0.40 -5.75
CA THR A 83 14.19 -1.23 -5.67
C THR A 83 15.34 -0.53 -6.40
N GLU A 84 16.56 -1.06 -6.27
CA GLU A 84 17.72 -0.55 -7.02
C GLU A 84 17.56 -0.73 -8.54
N LEU A 85 16.85 -1.78 -8.96
CA LEU A 85 16.61 -2.12 -10.36
C LEU A 85 15.45 -1.33 -10.98
N GLY A 86 14.60 -0.72 -10.17
CA GLY A 86 13.44 0.03 -10.63
C GLY A 86 12.26 -0.02 -9.68
N ILE A 87 11.09 0.34 -10.20
CA ILE A 87 9.86 0.41 -9.43
C ILE A 87 9.02 -0.85 -9.72
N VAL A 88 8.63 -1.54 -8.65
CA VAL A 88 7.69 -2.66 -8.68
C VAL A 88 6.35 -2.16 -8.17
N VAL A 89 5.29 -2.36 -8.96
CA VAL A 89 3.91 -2.07 -8.55
C VAL A 89 3.19 -3.40 -8.36
N ILE A 90 2.63 -3.61 -7.17
CA ILE A 90 1.81 -4.76 -6.81
C ILE A 90 0.35 -4.28 -6.82
N ALA A 91 -0.40 -4.71 -7.83
CA ALA A 91 -1.81 -4.38 -8.00
C ALA A 91 -2.72 -5.41 -7.31
N GLY A 92 -3.94 -4.99 -6.97
CA GLY A 92 -5.02 -5.87 -6.53
C GLY A 92 -5.74 -6.49 -7.74
N CYS A 93 -7.06 -6.36 -7.79
CA CYS A 93 -7.88 -6.80 -8.92
C CYS A 93 -7.73 -5.89 -10.15
N SER A 94 -7.03 -4.76 -10.03
CA SER A 94 -6.84 -3.79 -11.10
C SER A 94 -8.16 -3.20 -11.61
N HIS A 95 -9.10 -2.90 -10.69
CA HIS A 95 -10.38 -2.26 -11.03
C HIS A 95 -10.25 -1.03 -11.93
N PRO A 96 -9.27 -0.13 -11.72
CA PRO A 96 -9.08 1.04 -12.59
C PRO A 96 -8.38 0.72 -13.93
N GLY A 97 -7.92 -0.52 -14.12
CA GLY A 97 -7.05 -0.94 -15.21
C GLY A 97 -5.62 -0.40 -15.08
N VAL A 98 -4.67 -1.04 -15.76
CA VAL A 98 -3.24 -0.62 -15.77
C VAL A 98 -3.03 0.65 -16.62
N GLY A 99 -3.96 0.96 -17.53
CA GLY A 99 -3.92 2.13 -18.42
C GLY A 99 -4.72 3.34 -17.92
N GLY A 100 -5.47 3.21 -16.83
CA GLY A 100 -6.24 4.32 -16.26
C GLY A 100 -5.31 5.40 -15.74
N ASN A 101 -5.39 6.61 -16.29
CA ASN A 101 -4.52 7.75 -15.98
C ASN A 101 -4.49 8.05 -14.46
N PRO A 102 -3.49 7.56 -13.70
CA PRO A 102 -3.43 7.76 -12.26
C PRO A 102 -2.80 9.14 -12.06
N LYS A 103 -3.56 10.21 -12.34
CA LYS A 103 -3.07 11.59 -12.23
C LYS A 103 -2.53 11.86 -10.82
N SER A 104 -3.13 11.26 -9.79
CA SER A 104 -2.67 11.31 -8.39
C SER A 104 -1.35 10.57 -8.20
N GLY A 105 -1.26 9.30 -8.62
CA GLY A 105 -0.03 8.51 -8.54
C GLY A 105 1.13 9.15 -9.30
N ILE A 106 0.94 9.52 -10.57
CA ILE A 106 2.00 10.09 -11.44
C ILE A 106 2.54 11.41 -10.87
N ALA A 107 1.71 12.27 -10.28
CA ALA A 107 2.16 13.53 -9.69
C ALA A 107 3.09 13.29 -8.48
N PHE A 108 2.73 12.34 -7.61
CA PHE A 108 3.59 11.90 -6.51
C PHE A 108 4.93 11.33 -7.01
N TRP A 109 4.90 10.53 -8.09
CA TRP A 109 6.10 9.95 -8.70
C TRP A 109 7.00 10.99 -9.37
N LYS A 110 6.44 12.04 -10.00
CA LYS A 110 7.24 13.15 -10.53
C LYS A 110 8.02 13.85 -9.42
N GLY A 111 7.44 14.01 -8.22
CA GLY A 111 8.12 14.55 -7.04
C GLY A 111 9.23 13.65 -6.49
N LEU A 112 9.05 12.32 -6.50
CA LEU A 112 10.08 11.35 -6.11
C LEU A 112 11.24 11.28 -7.13
N CYS A 113 10.93 11.42 -8.43
CA CYS A 113 11.93 11.46 -9.49
C CYS A 113 12.69 12.80 -9.57
N THR A 114 12.09 13.94 -9.22
CA THR A 114 12.81 15.23 -9.16
C THR A 114 13.85 15.27 -8.03
N TYR A 115 13.65 14.51 -6.95
CA TYR A 115 14.66 14.35 -5.90
C TYR A 115 15.99 13.77 -6.43
N ARG A 116 15.94 12.96 -7.51
CA ARG A 116 17.14 12.47 -8.22
C ARG A 116 17.91 13.55 -8.98
N ARG A 117 17.28 14.67 -9.37
CA ARG A 117 18.01 15.80 -10.00
C ARG A 117 18.66 16.71 -8.96
N ALA A 118 18.00 16.96 -7.83
CA ALA A 118 18.57 17.79 -6.77
C ALA A 118 19.78 17.11 -6.09
N ALA A 119 19.72 15.80 -5.85
CA ALA A 119 20.82 15.07 -5.18
C ALA A 119 22.04 14.80 -6.07
N ARG A 120 21.99 15.05 -7.38
CA ARG A 120 23.13 14.88 -8.30
C ARG A 120 23.99 16.13 -8.48
N ILE A 121 23.56 17.27 -7.93
CA ILE A 121 24.30 18.57 -7.98
C ILE A 121 25.14 18.80 -6.70
N GLN A 122 25.06 17.90 -5.70
CA GLN A 122 25.88 17.96 -4.48
C GLN A 122 26.82 16.74 -4.34
N ARG A 123 27.50 16.39 -5.43
CA ARG A 123 28.81 15.72 -5.31
C ARG A 123 29.81 16.59 -6.05
N VAL A 124 30.64 17.24 -5.25
CA VAL A 124 31.94 17.83 -5.61
C VAL A 124 32.74 16.91 -6.50
#